data_AF-A0A1M6WWY3-F1
#
_entry.id   AF-A0A1M6WWY3-F1
#
_cell.length_a   1.000
_cell.length_b   1.000
_cell.length_c   1.000
_cell.angle_alpha   90.00
_cell.angle_beta   90.00
_cell.angle_gamma   90.00
#
_symmetry.space_group_name_H-M   'P 1'
#
loop_
_entity.id
_entity.type
_entity.pdbx_description
1 polymer ?
#
loop_
_entity_poly.entity_id
_entity_poly.type
_entity_poly.pdbx_seq_one_letter_code
_entity_poly.pdbx_strand_id
1 'polypeptide(L)'
;METDFNTNNEQKELQDLAVKKVHKLKSFYKHTFLYIIGLTLFLLKEYSQLPLNFFPIQFLNPVVVIIWSAVYIGSAIDVFVSFKIFGKEWEERKLKSLLEKKNKTQKWE
;
A
#
# COMPACT_ATOMS: atom_id res chain seq x y z
N MET A 1 3.78 -9.99 -37.07
CA MET A 1 2.49 -9.61 -36.43
C MET A 1 2.34 -10.22 -35.03
N GLU A 2 2.84 -11.43 -34.74
CA GLU A 2 2.76 -12.02 -33.39
C GLU A 2 3.65 -11.35 -32.32
N THR A 3 4.78 -10.75 -32.73
CA THR A 3 5.73 -10.09 -31.83
C THR A 3 5.15 -8.84 -31.15
N ASP A 4 4.33 -8.07 -31.86
CA ASP A 4 3.73 -6.84 -31.34
C ASP A 4 2.55 -7.12 -30.39
N PHE A 5 1.82 -8.21 -30.62
CA PHE A 5 0.70 -8.61 -29.78
C PHE A 5 1.18 -9.12 -28.41
N ASN A 6 2.27 -9.90 -28.39
CA ASN A 6 2.83 -10.43 -27.16
C ASN A 6 3.45 -9.31 -26.29
N THR A 7 4.18 -8.38 -26.91
CA THR A 7 4.73 -7.20 -26.23
C THR A 7 3.63 -6.34 -25.59
N ASN A 8 2.51 -6.13 -26.29
CA ASN A 8 1.37 -5.38 -25.75
C ASN A 8 0.70 -6.07 -24.54
N ASN A 9 0.61 -7.41 -24.54
CA ASN A 9 0.05 -8.14 -23.39
C ASN A 9 0.98 -8.10 -22.18
N GLU A 10 2.29 -8.24 -22.37
CA GLU A 10 3.27 -8.11 -21.28
C GLU A 10 3.28 -6.70 -20.69
N GLN A 11 3.20 -5.66 -21.53
CA GLN A 11 3.06 -4.28 -21.08
C GLN A 11 1.75 -4.05 -20.30
N LYS A 12 0.64 -4.66 -20.71
CA LYS A 12 -0.63 -4.60 -19.98
C LYS A 12 -0.57 -5.28 -18.63
N GLU A 13 0.07 -6.45 -18.51
CA GLU A 13 0.24 -7.12 -17.21
C GLU A 13 1.10 -6.28 -16.26
N LEU A 14 2.20 -5.72 -16.75
CA LEU A 14 3.06 -4.83 -15.95
C LEU A 14 2.31 -3.57 -15.50
N GLN A 15 1.48 -2.98 -16.38
CA GLN A 15 0.62 -1.85 -16.03
C GLN A 15 -0.44 -2.24 -14.99
N ASP A 16 -1.13 -3.36 -15.13
CA ASP A 16 -2.15 -3.81 -14.17
C ASP A 16 -1.55 -4.07 -12.79
N LEU A 17 -0.34 -4.63 -12.74
CA LEU A 17 0.42 -4.81 -11.50
C LEU A 17 0.81 -3.48 -10.86
N ALA A 18 1.29 -2.51 -11.65
CA ALA A 18 1.59 -1.17 -11.16
C ALA A 18 0.33 -0.45 -10.65
N VAL A 19 -0.79 -0.57 -11.36
CA VAL A 19 -2.09 -0.01 -10.97
C VAL A 19 -2.58 -0.65 -9.66
N LYS A 20 -2.47 -1.96 -9.51
CA LYS A 20 -2.82 -2.67 -8.26
C LYS A 20 -1.96 -2.20 -7.07
N LYS A 21 -0.65 -2.00 -7.27
CA LYS A 21 0.25 -1.44 -6.24
C LYS A 21 -0.21 -0.04 -5.82
N VAL A 22 -0.45 0.86 -6.78
CA VAL A 22 -0.90 2.23 -6.52
C VAL A 22 -2.28 2.24 -5.84
N HIS A 23 -3.18 1.35 -6.25
CA HIS A 23 -4.50 1.23 -5.65
C HIS A 23 -4.43 0.80 -4.18
N LYS A 24 -3.61 -0.21 -3.87
CA LYS A 24 -3.39 -0.68 -2.49
C LYS A 24 -2.77 0.42 -1.62
N LEU A 25 -1.80 1.16 -2.17
CA LEU A 25 -1.18 2.30 -1.47
C LEU A 25 -2.15 3.46 -1.24
N LYS A 26 -3.00 3.77 -2.24
CA LYS A 26 -4.01 4.83 -2.15
C LYS A 26 -5.08 4.52 -1.10
N SER A 27 -5.51 3.26 -1.00
CA SER A 27 -6.44 2.82 0.04
C SER A 27 -5.81 2.96 1.43
N PHE A 28 -4.57 2.49 1.59
CA PHE A 28 -3.84 2.65 2.85
C PHE A 28 -3.68 4.12 3.26
N TYR A 29 -3.26 5.00 2.35
CA TYR A 29 -3.04 6.41 2.65
C TYR A 29 -4.31 7.12 3.14
N LYS A 30 -5.49 6.73 2.63
CA LYS A 30 -6.77 7.25 3.15
C LYS A 30 -7.00 6.86 4.60
N HIS A 31 -6.80 5.59 4.95
CA HIS A 31 -6.94 5.11 6.33
C HIS A 31 -5.92 5.77 7.25
N THR A 32 -4.67 5.90 6.81
CA THR A 32 -3.61 6.62 7.52
C THR A 32 -3.95 8.08 7.77
N PHE A 33 -4.47 8.77 6.76
CA PHE A 33 -4.86 10.18 6.88
C PHE A 33 -5.97 10.39 7.92
N LEU A 34 -7.00 9.53 7.89
CA LEU A 34 -8.06 9.52 8.91
C LEU A 34 -7.51 9.21 10.32
N TYR A 35 -6.59 8.25 10.44
CA TYR A 35 -5.95 7.92 11.70
C TYR A 35 -5.14 9.08 12.27
N ILE A 36 -4.37 9.80 11.44
CA ILE A 36 -3.59 10.98 11.86
C ILE A 36 -4.51 12.10 12.35
N ILE A 37 -5.64 12.34 11.66
CA ILE A 37 -6.63 13.33 12.10
C ILE A 37 -7.19 12.95 13.48
N GLY A 38 -7.57 11.68 13.66
CA GLY A 38 -8.07 11.19 14.95
C GLY A 38 -7.05 11.31 16.08
N LEU A 39 -5.77 10.97 15.81
CA LEU A 39 -4.68 11.09 16.77
C LEU A 39 -4.41 12.56 17.14
N THR A 40 -4.47 13.47 16.16
CA THR A 40 -4.30 14.91 16.38
C THR A 40 -5.42 15.45 17.27
N LEU A 41 -6.68 15.09 16.99
CA LEU A 41 -7.83 15.47 17.81
C LEU A 41 -7.73 14.90 19.24
N PHE A 42 -7.25 13.67 19.41
CA PHE A 42 -7.00 13.08 20.73
C PHE A 42 -5.94 13.86 21.51
N LEU A 43 -4.80 14.16 20.89
CA LEU A 43 -3.73 14.95 21.52
C LEU A 43 -4.23 16.35 21.89
N LEU A 44 -5.01 17.01 21.03
CA LEU A 44 -5.60 18.31 21.35
C LEU A 44 -6.53 18.25 22.56
N LYS A 45 -7.33 17.18 22.70
CA LYS A 45 -8.20 16.94 23.87
C LYS A 45 -7.42 16.64 25.15
N GLU A 46 -6.26 15.97 25.05
CA GLU A 46 -5.43 15.67 26.21
C GLU A 46 -4.65 16.92 26.67
N TYR A 47 -4.07 17.68 25.74
CA TYR A 47 -3.27 18.87 26.02
C TYR A 47 -4.10 20.10 26.34
N SER A 48 -5.23 20.26 25.67
CA SER A 48 -6.22 21.26 26.05
C SER A 48 -7.18 20.55 26.98
N GLN A 49 -7.18 20.85 28.28
CA GLN A 49 -8.13 20.34 29.28
C GLN A 49 -9.59 20.79 29.02
N LEU A 50 -9.97 20.86 27.74
CA LEU A 50 -11.28 21.22 27.26
C LEU A 50 -12.20 20.03 27.57
N PRO A 51 -13.33 20.26 28.25
CA PRO A 51 -14.38 19.27 28.39
C PRO A 51 -15.10 19.12 27.04
N LEU A 52 -14.42 18.52 26.06
CA LEU A 52 -15.00 18.15 24.78
C LEU A 52 -15.87 16.90 25.01
N ASN A 53 -16.99 17.10 25.71
CA ASN A 53 -18.08 16.14 25.89
C ASN A 53 -18.91 15.95 24.60
N PHE A 54 -18.30 16.14 23.43
CA PHE A 54 -18.94 15.85 22.15
C PHE A 54 -18.78 14.36 21.83
N PHE A 55 -19.88 13.71 21.44
CA PHE A 55 -19.84 12.37 20.86
C PHE A 55 -19.19 12.46 19.46
N PRO A 56 -18.16 11.65 19.11
CA PRO A 56 -17.59 10.46 19.78
C PRO A 56 -16.34 10.71 20.66
N ILE A 57 -15.90 11.96 20.82
CA ILE A 57 -14.66 12.37 21.51
C ILE A 57 -14.64 11.95 22.99
N GLN A 58 -15.80 11.85 23.63
CA GLN A 58 -15.93 11.34 25.01
C GLN A 58 -15.46 9.88 25.18
N PHE A 59 -15.56 9.05 24.13
CA PHE A 59 -15.16 7.63 24.16
C PHE A 59 -13.68 7.41 23.80
N LEU A 60 -12.97 8.46 23.37
CA LEU A 60 -11.53 8.41 23.18
C LEU A 60 -10.84 8.37 24.55
N ASN A 61 -10.61 7.14 25.01
CA ASN A 61 -9.74 6.80 26.12
C ASN A 61 -8.33 6.45 25.60
N PRO A 62 -7.28 6.62 26.42
CA PRO A 62 -5.91 6.23 26.06
C PRO A 62 -5.80 4.78 25.59
N VAL A 63 -6.56 3.87 26.21
CA VAL A 63 -6.62 2.44 25.82
C VAL A 63 -7.14 2.25 24.40
N VAL A 64 -8.19 2.99 24.02
CA VAL A 64 -8.76 2.94 22.66
C VAL A 64 -7.73 3.43 21.65
N VAL A 65 -7.03 4.52 21.96
CA VAL A 65 -5.97 5.06 21.11
C VAL A 65 -4.84 4.06 20.97
N ILE A 66 -4.38 3.43 22.05
CA ILE A 66 -3.30 2.42 22.02
C ILE A 66 -3.68 1.23 21.13
N ILE A 67 -4.90 0.70 21.26
CA ILE A 67 -5.38 -0.40 20.41
C ILE A 67 -5.44 0.02 18.95
N TRP A 68 -5.99 1.20 18.66
CA TRP A 68 -6.04 1.74 17.31
C TRP A 68 -4.65 2.01 16.73
N SER A 69 -3.70 2.47 17.54
CA SER A 69 -2.29 2.63 17.17
C SER A 69 -1.65 1.30 16.80
N ALA A 70 -1.90 0.23 17.57
CA ALA A 70 -1.38 -1.10 17.26
C ALA A 70 -1.92 -1.63 15.91
N VAL A 71 -3.23 -1.47 15.66
CA VAL A 71 -3.86 -1.85 14.38
C VAL A 71 -3.28 -1.04 13.21
N TYR A 72 -3.05 0.27 13.43
CA TYR A 72 -2.42 1.13 12.44
C TYR A 72 -0.98 0.70 12.14
N ILE A 73 -0.17 0.38 13.15
CA ILE A 73 1.20 -0.12 12.99
C ILE A 73 1.21 -1.43 12.19
N GLY A 74 0.31 -2.36 12.50
CA GLY A 74 0.17 -3.60 11.72
C GLY A 74 -0.14 -3.33 10.24
N SER A 75 -1.02 -2.36 9.97
CA SER A 75 -1.33 -1.94 8.60
C SER A 75 -0.14 -1.28 7.90
N ALA A 76 0.64 -0.46 8.61
CA ALA A 76 1.86 0.15 8.09
C ALA A 76 2.92 -0.89 7.76
N ILE A 77 3.06 -1.93 8.60
CA ILE A 77 3.95 -3.07 8.35
C ILE A 77 3.49 -3.84 7.11
N ASP A 78 2.19 -4.14 6.94
CA ASP A 78 1.71 -4.84 5.72
C ASP A 78 2.07 -4.06 4.45
N VAL A 79 1.89 -2.74 4.45
CA VAL A 79 2.24 -1.91 3.29
C VAL A 79 3.74 -1.83 3.09
N PHE A 80 4.53 -1.70 4.15
CA PHE A 80 5.99 -1.68 4.06
C PHE A 80 6.55 -3.01 3.55
N VAL A 81 6.03 -4.12 4.05
CA VAL A 81 6.35 -5.47 3.60
C VAL A 81 5.92 -5.65 2.14
N SER A 82 4.72 -5.22 1.78
CA SER A 82 4.26 -5.24 0.39
C SER A 82 5.17 -4.42 -0.52
N PHE A 83 5.64 -3.25 -0.06
CA PHE A 83 6.55 -2.40 -0.82
C PHE A 83 7.96 -2.99 -0.95
N LYS A 84 8.48 -3.61 0.12
CA LYS A 84 9.80 -4.25 0.16
C LYS A 84 9.83 -5.57 -0.61
N ILE A 85 8.83 -6.43 -0.44
CA ILE A 85 8.73 -7.75 -1.09
C ILE A 85 8.33 -7.63 -2.56
N PHE A 86 7.41 -6.72 -2.92
CA PHE A 86 7.09 -6.41 -4.32
C PHE A 86 7.98 -5.29 -4.91
N GLY A 87 9.12 -5.02 -4.27
CA GLY A 87 10.09 -4.03 -4.71
C GLY A 87 10.94 -4.50 -5.88
N LYS A 88 12.07 -3.81 -6.06
CA LYS A 88 13.01 -3.92 -7.18
C LYS A 88 13.38 -5.36 -7.55
N GLU A 89 13.60 -6.23 -6.57
CA GLU A 89 13.97 -7.64 -6.80
C GLU A 89 12.85 -8.47 -7.47
N TRP A 90 11.59 -8.18 -7.16
CA TRP A 90 10.47 -8.83 -7.84
C TRP A 90 10.33 -8.34 -9.28
N GLU A 91 10.51 -7.03 -9.49
CA GLU A 91 10.50 -6.43 -10.84
C GLU A 91 11.65 -6.95 -11.70
N GLU A 92 12.86 -7.03 -11.15
CA GLU A 92 14.04 -7.59 -11.83
C GLU A 92 13.85 -9.08 -12.15
N ARG A 93 13.29 -9.89 -11.24
CA ARG A 93 12.97 -11.30 -11.53
C ARG A 93 11.92 -11.44 -12.63
N LYS A 94 10.88 -10.60 -12.62
CA LYS A 94 9.85 -10.63 -13.65
C LYS A 94 10.45 -10.25 -15.01
N LEU A 95 11.21 -9.16 -15.05
CA LEU A 95 11.89 -8.68 -16.26
C LEU A 95 12.86 -9.72 -16.83
N LYS A 96 13.64 -10.38 -15.96
CA LYS A 96 14.54 -11.46 -16.35
C LYS A 96 13.78 -12.66 -16.93
N SER A 97 12.65 -13.04 -16.32
CA SER A 97 11.82 -14.14 -16.82
C SER A 97 11.21 -13.84 -18.20
N LEU A 98 10.81 -12.60 -18.45
CA LEU A 98 10.28 -12.16 -19.75
C LEU A 98 11.39 -12.13 -20.82
N LEU A 99 12.56 -11.58 -20.49
CA LEU A 99 13.73 -11.58 -21.38
C LEU A 99 14.19 -12.99 -21.74
N GLU A 100 14.19 -13.92 -20.79
CA GLU A 100 14.57 -15.32 -21.02
C GLU A 100 13.55 -16.06 -21.89
N LYS A 101 12.25 -15.81 -21.69
CA LYS A 101 11.18 -16.32 -22.57
C LYS A 101 11.37 -15.85 -24.01
N LYS A 102 11.63 -14.55 -24.21
CA LYS A 102 11.89 -13.97 -25.54
C LYS A 102 13.10 -14.60 -26.23
N ASN A 103 14.20 -14.80 -25.49
CA ASN A 103 15.44 -15.35 -26.03
C ASN A 103 15.29 -16.85 -26.39
N LYS A 104 14.52 -17.61 -25.60
CA LYS A 104 14.18 -19.00 -25.97
C LYS A 104 13.33 -19.05 -27.22
N THR A 105 12.27 -18.24 -27.35
CA THR A 105 11.39 -18.26 -28.54
C THR A 105 12.15 -17.91 -29.82
N GLN A 106 13.05 -16.93 -29.77
CA GLN A 106 13.89 -16.54 -30.92
C GLN A 106 14.96 -17.56 -31.32
N LYS A 107 15.23 -18.57 -30.49
CA LYS A 107 16.23 -19.62 -30.79
C LYS A 107 15.62 -20.83 -31.50
N TRP A 108 14.29 -20.89 -31.60
CA TRP A 108 13.54 -21.95 -32.27
C TRP A 108 12.95 -21.51 -33.62
N GLU A 109 13.16 -20.25 -34.01
CA GLU A 109 12.97 -19.72 -35.38
C GLU A 109 14.34 -19.62 -36.07
#